data_AF-A0A1S2R0M7-F1
#
_entry.id   AF-A0A1S2R0M7-F1
#
_cell.length_a   1.000
_cell.length_b   1.000
_cell.length_c   1.000
_cell.angle_alpha   90.00
_cell.angle_beta   90.00
_cell.angle_gamma   90.00
#
_symmetry.space_group_name_H-M   'P 1'
#
loop_
_entity.id
_entity.type
_entity.pdbx_description
1 polymer ?
#
loop_
_entity_poly.entity_id
_entity_poly.type
_entity_poly.pdbx_seq_one_letter_code
_entity_poly.pdbx_strand_id
1 'polypeptide(L)'
;MLIEEGTKYQISQGIQGNFNSAETMTITSNNGITVQFCLGENKGRGSMPVEHLSYLLKKANLTQIPNKRLLINLENNEEQIS
;
A
#
# COMPACT_ATOMS: atom_id res chain seq x y z
N MET A 1 3.00 -6.27 10.00
CA MET A 1 2.72 -5.21 9.02
C MET A 1 1.24 -4.90 9.10
N LEU A 2 0.87 -3.70 9.53
CA LEU A 2 -0.52 -3.25 9.53
C LEU A 2 -0.83 -2.72 8.13
N ILE A 3 -1.75 -3.37 7.41
CA ILE A 3 -2.27 -2.87 6.14
C ILE A 3 -3.46 -1.99 6.47
N GLU A 4 -3.25 -0.68 6.44
CA GLU A 4 -4.26 0.30 6.79
C GLU A 4 -4.97 0.83 5.55
N GLU A 5 -6.24 1.17 5.71
CA GLU A 5 -6.98 1.93 4.71
C GLU A 5 -6.27 3.26 4.40
N GLY A 6 -6.24 3.65 3.13
CA GLY A 6 -5.51 4.82 2.66
C GLY A 6 -4.01 4.59 2.46
N THR A 7 -3.48 3.41 2.78
CA THR A 7 -2.08 3.09 2.45
C THR A 7 -1.90 3.07 0.94
N LYS A 8 -0.91 3.83 0.46
CA LYS A 8 -0.56 3.92 -0.95
C LYS A 8 0.72 3.14 -1.24
N TYR A 9 0.72 2.42 -2.34
CA TYR A 9 1.84 1.63 -2.83
C TYR A 9 2.22 2.08 -4.24
N GLN A 10 3.52 2.09 -4.52
CA GLN A 10 4.09 2.16 -5.86
C GLN A 10 4.10 0.75 -6.47
N ILE A 11 3.67 0.63 -7.72
CA ILE A 11 3.71 -0.60 -8.51
C ILE A 11 5.00 -0.62 -9.33
N SER A 12 5.78 -1.69 -9.20
CA SER A 12 7.01 -1.91 -9.96
C SER A 12 6.72 -2.05 -11.45
N GLN A 13 7.54 -1.41 -12.30
CA GLN A 13 7.32 -1.34 -13.76
C GLN A 13 7.07 -2.71 -14.41
N GLY A 14 7.82 -3.74 -13.99
CA GLY A 14 7.71 -5.09 -14.55
C GLY A 14 6.37 -5.80 -14.35
N ILE A 15 5.50 -5.30 -13.46
CA ILE A 15 4.18 -5.89 -13.19
C ILE A 15 3.01 -4.95 -13.48
N GLN A 16 3.25 -3.73 -13.94
CA GLN A 16 2.19 -2.74 -14.19
C GLN A 16 1.12 -3.24 -15.19
N GLY A 17 1.49 -4.11 -16.12
CA GLY A 17 0.54 -4.74 -17.05
C GLY A 17 -0.58 -5.53 -16.33
N ASN A 18 -0.30 -6.06 -15.14
CA ASN A 18 -1.30 -6.75 -14.31
C ASN A 18 -2.25 -5.79 -13.58
N PHE A 19 -1.92 -4.49 -13.59
CA PHE A 19 -2.63 -3.43 -12.88
C PHE A 19 -3.05 -2.32 -13.85
N ASN A 20 -3.50 -2.68 -15.06
CA ASN A 20 -3.96 -1.72 -16.09
C ASN A 20 -2.96 -0.58 -16.37
N SER A 21 -1.67 -0.89 -16.31
CA SER A 21 -0.58 0.09 -16.47
C SER A 21 -0.66 1.25 -15.45
N ALA A 22 -1.23 1.00 -14.28
CA ALA A 22 -1.23 1.94 -13.17
C ALA A 22 0.14 1.94 -12.49
N GLU A 23 0.58 3.13 -12.09
CA GLU A 23 1.82 3.30 -11.33
C GLU A 23 1.61 3.11 -9.83
N THR A 24 0.38 3.33 -9.35
CA THR A 24 0.10 3.31 -7.91
C THR A 24 -1.18 2.53 -7.60
N MET A 25 -1.23 1.99 -6.39
CA MET A 25 -2.37 1.29 -5.81
C MET A 25 -2.63 1.85 -4.41
N THR A 26 -3.88 2.14 -4.07
CA THR A 26 -4.27 2.61 -2.74
C THR A 26 -5.29 1.66 -2.13
N ILE A 27 -5.06 1.25 -0.88
CA ILE A 27 -5.99 0.40 -0.13
C ILE A 27 -7.23 1.23 0.23
N THR A 28 -8.40 0.70 -0.09
CA THR A 28 -9.69 1.33 0.23
C THR A 28 -10.43 0.60 1.34
N SER A 29 -10.12 -0.67 1.61
CA SER A 29 -10.63 -1.38 2.78
C SER A 29 -9.77 -2.61 3.08
N ASN A 30 -9.79 -3.05 4.34
CA ASN A 30 -9.16 -4.28 4.79
C ASN A 30 -10.03 -4.93 5.87
N ASN A 31 -10.49 -6.16 5.65
CA ASN A 31 -11.29 -6.91 6.63
C ASN A 31 -10.51 -8.06 7.31
N GLY A 32 -9.18 -8.11 7.12
CA GLY A 32 -8.31 -9.15 7.66
C GLY A 32 -8.16 -10.39 6.78
N ILE A 33 -9.02 -10.57 5.78
CA ILE A 33 -8.96 -11.69 4.81
C ILE A 33 -8.65 -11.17 3.41
N THR A 34 -9.35 -10.11 3.02
CA THR A 34 -9.27 -9.50 1.69
C THR A 34 -8.98 -8.02 1.85
N VAL A 35 -8.14 -7.50 0.96
CA VAL A 35 -7.94 -6.06 0.78
C VAL A 35 -8.65 -5.62 -0.49
N GLN A 36 -9.36 -4.51 -0.41
CA GLN A 36 -9.86 -3.80 -1.58
C GLN A 36 -8.95 -2.63 -1.87
N PHE A 37 -8.80 -2.30 -3.15
CA PHE A 37 -7.92 -1.24 -3.60
C PHE A 37 -8.45 -0.52 -4.83
N CYS A 38 -7.97 0.70 -5.03
CA CYS A 38 -8.08 1.43 -6.27
C CYS A 38 -6.71 1.63 -6.91
N LEU A 39 -6.70 1.68 -8.23
CA LEU A 39 -5.53 2.02 -9.02
C LEU A 39 -5.48 3.53 -9.26
N GLY A 40 -4.27 4.07 -9.29
CA GLY A 40 -4.03 5.48 -9.58
C GLY A 40 -4.71 5.91 -10.88
N GLU A 41 -5.04 7.21 -10.97
CA GLU A 41 -5.63 7.82 -12.16
C GLU A 41 -6.97 7.17 -12.58
N ASN A 42 -7.72 6.61 -11.62
CA ASN A 42 -8.98 5.90 -11.86
C ASN A 42 -8.85 4.72 -12.84
N LYS A 43 -7.65 4.15 -13.00
CA LYS A 43 -7.38 3.02 -13.91
C LYS A 43 -8.10 1.72 -13.53
N GLY A 44 -8.69 1.65 -12.35
CA GLY A 44 -9.52 0.52 -11.94
C GLY A 44 -9.66 0.39 -10.43
N ARG A 45 -10.41 -0.63 -10.04
CA ARG A 45 -10.58 -1.09 -8.66
C ARG A 45 -10.45 -2.60 -8.64
N GLY A 46 -10.03 -3.14 -7.51
CA GLY A 46 -9.85 -4.57 -7.37
C GLY A 46 -9.91 -5.01 -5.91
N SER A 47 -9.81 -6.31 -5.73
CA SER A 47 -9.64 -6.92 -4.42
C SER A 47 -8.71 -8.11 -4.53
N MET A 48 -7.95 -8.38 -3.49
CA MET A 48 -7.06 -9.54 -3.41
C MET A 48 -6.98 -10.06 -1.98
N PRO A 49 -6.64 -11.33 -1.75
CA PRO A 49 -6.34 -11.84 -0.42
C PRO A 49 -5.18 -11.08 0.22
N VAL A 50 -5.21 -10.92 1.54
CA VAL A 50 -4.14 -10.30 2.33
C VAL A 50 -2.80 -11.03 2.12
N GLU A 51 -2.83 -12.35 1.94
CA GLU A 51 -1.66 -13.16 1.65
C GLU A 51 -1.04 -12.81 0.30
N HIS A 52 -1.87 -12.51 -0.71
CA HIS A 52 -1.39 -12.12 -2.02
C HIS A 52 -0.72 -10.74 -1.97
N LEU A 53 -1.32 -9.78 -1.26
CA LEU A 53 -0.68 -8.49 -1.03
C LEU A 53 0.67 -8.66 -0.33
N SER A 54 0.73 -9.51 0.70
CA SER A 54 1.96 -9.82 1.43
C SER A 54 3.04 -10.44 0.53
N TYR A 55 2.64 -11.32 -0.39
CA TYR A 55 3.54 -11.88 -1.39
C TYR A 55 4.13 -10.81 -2.31
N LEU A 56 3.29 -9.90 -2.83
CA LEU A 56 3.73 -8.81 -3.71
C LEU A 56 4.73 -7.88 -3.01
N LEU A 57 4.49 -7.58 -1.73
CA LEU A 57 5.40 -6.76 -0.91
C LEU A 57 6.75 -7.47 -0.69
N LYS A 58 6.73 -8.76 -0.35
CA LYS A 58 7.96 -9.56 -0.19
C LYS A 58 8.78 -9.67 -1.47
N LYS A 59 8.15 -9.60 -2.65
CA LYS A 59 8.80 -9.64 -3.96
C LYS A 59 9.27 -8.26 -4.45
N ALA A 60 9.09 -7.20 -3.67
CA ALA A 60 9.33 -5.82 -4.11
C ALA A 60 8.55 -5.45 -5.40
N ASN A 61 7.39 -6.09 -5.60
CA ASN A 61 6.45 -5.75 -6.66
C ASN A 61 5.60 -4.53 -6.27
N LEU A 62 5.36 -4.38 -4.96
CA LEU A 62 4.74 -3.22 -4.35
C LEU A 62 5.69 -2.63 -3.31
N THR A 63 5.84 -1.31 -3.32
CA THR A 63 6.63 -0.57 -2.33
C THR A 63 5.73 0.45 -1.66
N GLN A 64 5.66 0.45 -0.32
CA GLN A 64 4.84 1.40 0.41
C GLN A 64 5.36 2.83 0.19
N ILE A 65 4.48 3.74 -0.21
CA ILE A 65 4.79 5.17 -0.29
C ILE A 65 4.51 5.75 1.11
N PRO A 66 5.52 6.33 1.79
CA PRO A 66 5.32 6.91 3.11
C PRO A 66 4.25 7.99 3.06
N ASN A 67 3.26 7.89 3.95
CA ASN A 67 2.25 8.94 4.08
C ASN A 67 2.85 10.08 4.90
N LYS A 68 2.80 11.33 4.43
CA LYS A 68 3.42 12.48 5.13
C LYS A 68 2.96 12.63 6.60
N ARG A 69 1.75 12.16 6.93
CA ARG A 69 1.23 12.14 8.31
C ARG A 69 1.98 11.18 9.24
N LEU A 70 2.55 10.09 8.73
CA LEU A 70 3.32 9.14 9.54
C LEU A 70 4.67 9.72 9.98
N LEU A 71 5.28 10.58 9.15
CA LEU A 71 6.53 11.25 9.49
C LEU A 71 6.37 12.22 10.67
N ILE A 72 5.25 12.93 10.75
CA ILE A 72 4.95 13.88 11.84
C ILE A 72 4.82 13.18 13.20
N ASN A 73 4.38 11.91 13.23
CA ASN A 73 4.25 11.15 14.47
C ASN A 73 5.56 10.48 14.91
N LEU A 74 6.55 10.35 14.03
CA LEU A 74 7.85 9.77 14.38
C LEU A 74 8.70 10.79 15.14
N GLU A 75 8.66 12.07 14.74
CA GLU A 75 9.36 13.17 15.44
C GLU A 75 8.87 13.36 16.88
N ASN A 76 7.59 13.11 17.17
CA ASN A 76 7.05 13.25 18.54
C ASN A 76 7.38 12.08 19.49
N ASN A 77 7.90 10.96 18.99
CA ASN A 77 8.19 9.78 19.82
C ASN A 77 9.66 9.61 20.19
N GLU A 78 10.57 10.43 19.65
CA GLU A 78 12.00 10.37 19.97
C GLU A 78 12.41 11.29 21.16
N GLU A 79 11.47 12.07 21.73
CA GLU A 79 11.71 12.92 22.92
C GLU A 79 11.21 12.33 24.26
N GLN A 80 11.16 11.00 24.39
CA GLN A 80 11.02 10.35 25.71
C GLN A 80 12.12 9.33 25.95
N ILE A 81 13.34 9.83 26.09
CA ILE A 81 14.36 9.18 26.93
C ILE A 81 14.37 9.98 28.24
N SER A 82 13.69 9.45 29.26
CA SER A 82 13.80 9.87 30.66
C SER A 82 14.40 8.73 31.47
#